data_AF-A0A9D8ISQ6-F1
#
_entry.id   AF-A0A9D8ISQ6-F1
#
_cell.length_a   1.000
_cell.length_b   1.000
_cell.length_c   1.000
_cell.angle_alpha   90.00
_cell.angle_beta   90.00
_cell.angle_gamma   90.00
#
_symmetry.space_group_name_H-M   'P 1'
#
loop_
_entity.id
_entity.type
_entity.pdbx_description
1 polymer ?
#
loop_
_entity_poly.entity_id
_entity_poly.type
_entity_poly.pdbx_seq_one_letter_code
_entity_poly.pdbx_strand_id
1 'polypeptide(L)'
;MSVPKRPRGAGGAVPRAVIGVVAAAFVHGATASAPARADAVMLRSGETIFGTVEAMDSGSLALRRAVDRNAVRPAASDVPAAQVADRIGWDRIASIECEDGTGRWPDVERFLAAGERLWRARTRLERGDATLAGRAIEGSWTPMTADGPTAAVAAMVELQVALASRDQARAVAAHFEALRLRRRGFDAPSLVEWLEPAPNGAFVRRPVVDSSTPLCPLLPPFARSDEQRIEMLAALDHFDVRGDAELDELRLAFAAAVDPTRAAPEAPRSAARGADRGEEQDSQ
;
A
#
# COMPACT_ATOMS: atom_id res chain seq x y z
N MET A 1 7.80 43.25 -25.22
CA MET A 1 6.63 42.43 -24.85
C MET A 1 6.92 41.81 -23.48
N SER A 2 6.13 42.13 -22.46
CA SER A 2 6.41 41.72 -21.08
C SER A 2 5.76 40.38 -20.75
N VAL A 3 6.54 39.44 -20.23
CA VAL A 3 6.04 38.13 -19.77
C VAL A 3 5.35 38.31 -18.41
N PRO A 4 4.08 37.88 -18.23
CA PRO A 4 3.41 37.97 -16.94
C PRO A 4 4.03 36.98 -15.94
N LYS A 5 4.45 37.52 -14.80
CA LYS A 5 5.07 36.78 -13.68
C LYS A 5 3.98 35.96 -12.98
N ARG A 6 4.06 34.62 -13.02
CA ARG A 6 3.12 33.76 -12.27
C ARG A 6 3.18 34.09 -10.77
N PRO A 7 2.05 34.20 -10.05
CA PRO A 7 2.07 34.35 -8.60
C PRO A 7 2.67 33.08 -7.99
N ARG A 8 3.59 33.24 -7.03
CA ARG A 8 4.02 32.13 -6.16
C ARG A 8 2.80 31.71 -5.34
N GLY A 9 2.42 30.43 -5.42
CA GLY A 9 1.26 29.91 -4.71
C GLY A 9 1.39 30.15 -3.22
N ALA A 10 0.31 30.63 -2.59
CA ALA A 10 0.20 30.61 -1.14
C ALA A 10 0.27 29.14 -0.68
N GLY A 11 1.13 28.86 0.30
CA GLY A 11 1.12 27.57 0.97
C GLY A 11 -0.19 27.41 1.73
N GLY A 12 -1.17 26.74 1.13
CA GLY A 12 -2.40 26.38 1.81
C GLY A 12 -2.05 25.56 3.05
N ALA A 13 -2.48 26.01 4.22
CA ALA A 13 -2.28 25.25 5.45
C ALA A 13 -3.03 23.92 5.32
N VAL A 14 -2.30 22.81 5.45
CA VAL A 14 -2.92 21.48 5.55
C VAL A 14 -3.82 21.49 6.78
N PRO A 15 -5.12 21.18 6.67
CA PRO A 15 -6.01 21.19 7.82
C PRO A 15 -5.56 20.12 8.81
N ARG A 16 -5.38 20.55 10.07
CA ARG A 16 -5.05 19.68 11.20
C ARG A 16 -6.30 19.53 12.05
N ALA A 17 -6.69 18.30 12.38
CA ALA A 17 -7.67 18.03 13.44
C ALA A 17 -7.20 16.87 14.34
N VAL A 18 -7.78 16.75 15.53
CA VAL A 18 -7.15 16.16 16.71
C VAL A 18 -7.86 14.87 17.14
N ILE A 19 -7.73 13.72 16.49
CA ILE A 19 -8.88 12.80 16.31
C ILE A 19 -8.90 11.47 17.20
N GLY A 20 -9.89 11.19 18.11
CA GLY A 20 -10.11 9.88 18.84
C GLY A 20 -11.51 9.35 19.36
N VAL A 21 -11.87 8.08 19.03
CA VAL A 21 -13.23 7.42 19.14
C VAL A 21 -13.71 6.94 20.52
N VAL A 22 -14.97 6.48 20.64
CA VAL A 22 -15.49 5.67 21.77
C VAL A 22 -15.84 4.25 21.31
N ALA A 23 -15.36 3.23 22.03
CA ALA A 23 -15.64 1.83 21.72
C ALA A 23 -16.99 1.34 22.29
N ALA A 24 -17.71 0.55 21.50
CA ALA A 24 -18.82 -0.28 21.96
C ALA A 24 -18.52 -1.76 21.65
N ALA A 25 -18.05 -2.50 22.65
CA ALA A 25 -18.01 -3.95 22.60
C ALA A 25 -19.40 -4.52 22.92
N PHE A 26 -19.78 -5.65 22.32
CA PHE A 26 -21.02 -6.34 22.63
C PHE A 26 -20.92 -7.06 23.99
N VAL A 27 -21.18 -6.32 25.07
CA VAL A 27 -21.53 -6.84 26.40
C VAL A 27 -22.72 -6.03 26.92
N HIS A 28 -23.72 -6.72 27.48
CA HIS A 28 -24.90 -6.05 28.04
C HIS A 28 -24.53 -5.14 29.23
N GLY A 29 -24.84 -3.85 29.10
CA GLY A 29 -25.04 -2.94 30.22
C GLY A 29 -23.80 -2.20 30.73
N ALA A 30 -23.63 -0.95 30.28
CA ALA A 30 -23.26 0.19 31.13
C ALA A 30 -23.48 1.50 30.37
N THR A 31 -24.22 2.44 30.95
CA THR A 31 -24.22 3.84 30.53
C THR A 31 -23.14 4.61 31.28
N ALA A 32 -22.29 5.35 30.57
CA ALA A 32 -21.38 6.32 31.17
C ALA A 32 -21.15 7.49 30.21
N SER A 33 -21.31 8.72 30.71
CA SER A 33 -21.00 9.95 29.98
C SER A 33 -19.48 10.19 30.00
N ALA A 34 -18.92 10.67 28.89
CA ALA A 34 -17.50 11.00 28.75
C ALA A 34 -17.33 12.50 28.40
N PRO A 35 -16.26 13.17 28.90
CA PRO A 35 -16.03 14.59 28.67
C PRO A 35 -15.47 14.89 27.28
N ALA A 36 -15.51 16.17 26.89
CA ALA A 36 -15.02 16.67 25.61
C ALA A 36 -13.59 16.21 25.29
N ARG A 37 -13.38 15.75 24.05
CA ARG A 37 -12.15 15.16 23.55
C ARG A 37 -11.96 15.54 22.09
N ALA A 38 -10.71 15.89 21.79
CA ALA A 38 -9.97 15.52 20.58
C ALA A 38 -10.67 14.43 19.70
N ASP A 39 -11.30 14.88 18.59
CA ASP A 39 -12.18 14.27 17.55
C ASP A 39 -12.35 12.72 17.46
N ALA A 40 -12.28 11.98 16.31
CA ALA A 40 -12.38 10.49 16.28
C ALA A 40 -11.81 9.62 15.08
N VAL A 41 -10.83 8.67 15.26
CA VAL A 41 -10.47 7.61 14.25
C VAL A 41 -10.88 6.22 14.74
N MET A 42 -11.73 5.54 13.96
CA MET A 42 -12.14 4.15 14.23
C MET A 42 -11.47 3.19 13.26
N LEU A 43 -10.87 2.11 13.79
CA LEU A 43 -10.38 1.00 12.98
C LEU A 43 -11.47 -0.06 12.77
N ARG A 44 -11.43 -0.75 11.64
CA ARG A 44 -12.37 -1.84 11.30
C ARG A 44 -12.29 -3.08 12.20
N SER A 45 -11.29 -3.15 13.08
CA SER A 45 -11.20 -4.13 14.18
C SER A 45 -12.03 -3.76 15.42
N GLY A 46 -12.72 -2.61 15.41
CA GLY A 46 -13.35 -2.03 16.61
C GLY A 46 -12.36 -1.27 17.51
N GLU A 47 -11.06 -1.31 17.21
CA GLU A 47 -10.06 -0.49 17.87
C GLU A 47 -10.28 0.99 17.58
N THR A 48 -9.91 1.80 18.55
CA THR A 48 -10.28 3.20 18.70
C THR A 48 -9.00 3.95 19.04
N ILE A 49 -8.54 4.81 18.13
CA ILE A 49 -7.25 5.48 18.28
C ILE A 49 -7.50 6.97 18.49
N PHE A 50 -6.93 7.52 19.56
CA PHE A 50 -6.91 8.96 19.83
C PHE A 50 -5.56 9.58 19.44
N GLY A 51 -5.60 10.64 18.63
CA GLY A 51 -4.42 11.46 18.33
C GLY A 51 -4.63 12.34 17.11
N THR A 52 -3.87 13.43 17.00
CA THR A 52 -3.95 14.32 15.83
C THR A 52 -3.67 13.56 14.56
N VAL A 53 -4.58 13.64 13.58
CA VAL A 53 -4.36 13.05 12.26
C VAL A 53 -4.30 14.14 11.20
N GLU A 54 -3.54 13.83 10.16
CA GLU A 54 -3.30 14.70 9.02
C GLU A 54 -3.63 13.87 7.79
N ALA A 55 -4.67 14.27 7.04
CA ALA A 55 -4.91 13.70 5.72
C ALA A 55 -3.79 14.19 4.80
N MET A 56 -2.81 13.32 4.59
CA MET A 56 -1.64 13.61 3.76
C MET A 56 -2.04 13.67 2.29
N ASP A 57 -2.76 12.64 1.85
CA ASP A 57 -3.05 12.34 0.46
C ASP A 57 -4.09 11.22 0.33
N SER A 58 -4.34 10.78 -0.91
CA SER A 58 -5.19 9.61 -1.19
C SER A 58 -4.58 8.28 -0.71
N GLY A 59 -3.27 8.21 -0.47
CA GLY A 59 -2.55 6.99 -0.11
C GLY A 59 -2.55 6.68 1.39
N SER A 60 -2.67 7.68 2.26
CA SER A 60 -2.59 7.47 3.72
C SER A 60 -3.20 8.57 4.60
N LEU A 61 -3.65 8.16 5.79
CA LEU A 61 -3.85 9.04 6.93
C LEU A 61 -2.59 8.97 7.82
N ALA A 62 -1.97 10.11 8.14
CA ALA A 62 -0.86 10.16 9.08
C ALA A 62 -1.36 10.38 10.50
N LEU A 63 -1.10 9.42 11.40
CA LEU A 63 -1.39 9.55 12.83
C LEU A 63 -0.18 10.14 13.58
N ARG A 64 -0.33 11.36 14.09
CA ARG A 64 0.56 11.91 15.11
C ARG A 64 0.05 11.45 16.48
N ARG A 65 0.57 10.32 16.97
CA ARG A 65 0.28 9.81 18.32
C ARG A 65 0.66 10.87 19.36
N ALA A 66 -0.33 11.54 19.94
CA ALA A 66 -0.13 12.19 21.22
C ALA A 66 0.23 11.10 22.23
N VAL A 67 1.42 11.16 22.83
CA VAL A 67 1.83 10.20 23.85
C VAL A 67 0.83 10.30 25.00
N ASP A 68 0.13 9.20 25.28
CA ASP A 68 -0.91 9.17 26.30
C ASP A 68 -0.32 9.51 27.67
N ARG A 69 -0.86 10.55 28.31
CA ARG A 69 -0.44 10.97 29.66
C ARG A 69 -0.84 9.96 30.74
N ASN A 70 -1.72 9.01 30.43
CA ASN A 70 -2.17 7.95 31.33
C ASN A 70 -1.45 6.61 31.12
N ALA A 71 -0.58 6.50 30.10
CA ALA A 71 0.37 5.40 30.04
C ALA A 71 1.40 5.57 31.17
N VAL A 72 1.48 4.57 32.06
CA VAL A 72 2.45 4.52 33.16
C VAL A 72 3.85 4.84 32.64
N ARG A 73 4.48 5.91 33.16
CA ARG A 73 5.85 6.29 32.84
C ARG A 73 6.79 5.07 32.93
N PRO A 74 7.45 4.66 31.83
CA PRO A 74 8.81 4.17 31.94
C PRO A 74 9.67 5.33 32.45
N ALA A 75 10.43 5.13 33.52
CA ALA A 75 11.38 6.14 33.97
C ALA A 75 12.51 6.27 32.93
N ALA A 76 12.82 7.52 32.55
CA ALA A 76 13.98 7.92 31.74
C ALA A 76 14.22 7.11 30.45
N SER A 77 13.76 7.64 29.31
CA SER A 77 14.35 7.32 28.01
C SER A 77 14.38 8.59 27.15
N ASP A 78 15.57 9.15 26.95
CA ASP A 78 15.81 10.35 26.15
C ASP A 78 15.77 10.03 24.65
N VAL A 79 14.60 9.60 24.16
CA VAL A 79 14.36 9.42 22.72
C VAL A 79 13.94 10.78 22.15
N PRO A 80 14.75 11.40 21.25
CA PRO A 80 14.36 12.67 20.63
C PRO A 80 13.08 12.48 19.80
N ALA A 81 12.19 13.47 19.87
CA ALA A 81 10.82 13.39 19.34
C ALA A 81 10.70 13.50 17.81
N ALA A 82 11.48 12.69 17.08
CA ALA A 82 11.17 12.32 15.69
C ALA A 82 10.04 11.29 15.70
N GLN A 83 8.82 11.72 16.03
CA GLN A 83 7.64 10.88 15.92
C GLN A 83 7.42 10.48 14.45
N VAL A 84 7.79 9.24 14.13
CA VAL A 84 7.30 8.59 12.91
C VAL A 84 5.79 8.55 13.02
N ALA A 85 5.10 9.32 12.18
CA ALA A 85 3.65 9.25 12.12
C ALA A 85 3.27 7.89 11.54
N ASP A 86 2.61 7.05 12.33
CA ASP A 86 2.08 5.77 11.87
C ASP A 86 1.11 6.06 10.73
N ARG A 87 1.46 5.64 9.51
CA ARG A 87 0.60 5.81 8.34
C ARG A 87 -0.43 4.69 8.33
N ILE A 88 -1.71 5.06 8.40
CA ILE A 88 -2.83 4.14 8.37
C ILE A 88 -3.41 4.14 6.95
N GLY A 89 -3.61 2.95 6.38
CA GLY A 89 -4.30 2.78 5.10
C GLY A 89 -5.80 2.99 5.26
N TRP A 90 -6.44 3.62 4.26
CA TRP A 90 -7.87 3.92 4.27
C TRP A 90 -8.74 2.65 4.36
N ASP A 91 -8.22 1.50 3.94
CA ASP A 91 -8.83 0.17 4.10
C ASP A 91 -8.97 -0.29 5.56
N ARG A 92 -8.23 0.33 6.50
CA ARG A 92 -8.31 0.01 7.93
C ARG A 92 -9.25 0.96 8.68
N ILE A 93 -9.60 2.09 8.09
CA ILE A 93 -10.43 3.13 8.70
C ILE A 93 -11.91 2.83 8.43
N ALA A 94 -12.72 2.89 9.48
CA ALA A 94 -14.17 2.73 9.41
C ALA A 94 -14.88 4.09 9.31
N SER A 95 -14.49 5.03 10.17
CA SER A 95 -15.02 6.39 10.24
C SER A 95 -13.95 7.37 10.71
N ILE A 96 -14.19 8.66 10.42
CA ILE A 96 -13.51 9.80 11.02
C ILE A 96 -14.59 10.75 11.54
N GLU A 97 -14.49 11.21 12.79
CA GLU A 97 -15.36 12.25 13.36
C GLU A 97 -14.50 13.49 13.65
N CYS A 98 -15.11 14.69 13.58
CA CYS A 98 -14.45 15.99 13.68
C CYS A 98 -15.07 16.82 14.83
N GLU A 99 -14.25 17.45 15.67
CA GLU A 99 -14.68 18.17 16.89
C GLU A 99 -15.39 19.51 16.55
N ASP A 100 -15.01 20.14 15.44
CA ASP A 100 -15.50 21.48 15.06
C ASP A 100 -16.95 21.52 14.55
N GLY A 101 -17.60 20.36 14.38
CA GLY A 101 -18.97 20.24 13.86
C GLY A 101 -19.14 20.69 12.39
N THR A 102 -18.08 21.12 11.71
CA THR A 102 -18.12 21.48 10.28
C THR A 102 -18.20 20.23 9.41
N GLY A 103 -17.68 19.10 9.93
CA GLY A 103 -17.95 17.75 9.45
C GLY A 103 -17.44 17.43 8.03
N ARG A 104 -16.65 18.33 7.41
CA ARG A 104 -16.26 18.21 5.99
C ARG A 104 -14.79 18.55 5.76
N TRP A 105 -13.95 17.55 5.91
CA TRP A 105 -12.68 17.51 5.18
C TRP A 105 -13.00 17.25 3.69
N PRO A 106 -12.62 18.13 2.74
CA PRO A 106 -13.16 18.13 1.37
C PRO A 106 -13.02 16.85 0.53
N ASP A 107 -12.17 15.90 0.95
CA ASP A 107 -11.95 14.63 0.26
C ASP A 107 -12.10 13.38 1.15
N VAL A 108 -12.41 13.52 2.45
CA VAL A 108 -12.45 12.37 3.39
C VAL A 108 -13.54 11.37 3.03
N GLU A 109 -14.74 11.82 2.68
CA GLU A 109 -15.82 10.93 2.27
C GLU A 109 -15.42 10.08 1.04
N ARG A 110 -14.68 10.69 0.09
CA ARG A 110 -14.12 9.99 -1.09
C ARG A 110 -13.10 8.94 -0.69
N PHE A 111 -12.19 9.27 0.24
CA PHE A 111 -11.14 8.35 0.69
C PHE A 111 -11.68 7.23 1.61
N LEU A 112 -12.65 7.51 2.48
CA LEU A 112 -13.37 6.50 3.26
C LEU A 112 -14.16 5.55 2.35
N ALA A 113 -14.82 6.05 1.31
CA ALA A 113 -15.51 5.21 0.33
C ALA A 113 -14.55 4.34 -0.51
N ALA A 114 -13.36 4.87 -0.85
CA ALA A 114 -12.31 4.10 -1.50
C ALA A 114 -11.72 3.02 -0.56
N GLY A 115 -11.44 3.39 0.69
CA GLY A 115 -10.99 2.50 1.75
C GLY A 115 -11.99 1.38 2.03
N GLU A 116 -13.29 1.68 2.07
CA GLU A 116 -14.31 0.65 2.23
C GLU A 116 -14.33 -0.34 1.06
N ARG A 117 -14.29 0.15 -0.19
CA ARG A 117 -14.20 -0.71 -1.37
C ARG A 117 -12.97 -1.62 -1.31
N LEU A 118 -11.82 -1.06 -0.93
CA LEU A 118 -10.58 -1.80 -0.79
C LEU A 118 -10.61 -2.83 0.35
N TRP A 119 -11.21 -2.48 1.50
CA TRP A 119 -11.47 -3.40 2.61
C TRP A 119 -12.36 -4.56 2.18
N ARG A 120 -13.46 -4.29 1.46
CA ARG A 120 -14.35 -5.32 0.90
C ARG A 120 -13.58 -6.22 -0.06
N ALA A 121 -12.71 -5.66 -0.89
CA ALA A 121 -11.86 -6.41 -1.83
C ALA A 121 -10.89 -7.35 -1.11
N ARG A 122 -10.13 -6.82 -0.14
CA ARG A 122 -9.22 -7.62 0.69
C ARG A 122 -9.95 -8.75 1.41
N THR A 123 -11.06 -8.43 2.08
CA THR A 123 -11.87 -9.42 2.83
C THR A 123 -12.42 -10.55 1.93
N ARG A 124 -12.56 -10.28 0.62
CA ARG A 124 -12.97 -11.29 -0.38
C ARG A 124 -11.79 -12.13 -0.85
N LEU A 125 -10.62 -11.53 -1.08
CA LEU A 125 -9.39 -12.27 -1.37
C LEU A 125 -8.97 -13.18 -0.21
N GLU A 126 -9.07 -12.71 1.04
CA GLU A 126 -8.87 -13.50 2.27
C GLU A 126 -9.81 -14.74 2.35
N ARG A 127 -10.88 -14.77 1.55
CA ARG A 127 -11.85 -15.88 1.41
C ARG A 127 -11.73 -16.62 0.08
N GLY A 128 -10.74 -16.30 -0.76
CA GLY A 128 -10.53 -16.90 -2.09
C GLY A 128 -11.45 -16.38 -3.20
N ASP A 129 -12.25 -15.33 -2.98
CA ASP A 129 -13.19 -14.80 -3.97
C ASP A 129 -12.63 -13.57 -4.71
N ALA A 130 -11.72 -13.84 -5.65
CA ALA A 130 -11.13 -12.80 -6.50
C ALA A 130 -12.15 -12.14 -7.45
N THR A 131 -13.22 -12.83 -7.85
CA THR A 131 -14.26 -12.29 -8.73
C THR A 131 -15.05 -11.18 -8.04
N LEU A 132 -15.52 -11.41 -6.81
CA LEU A 132 -16.16 -10.37 -6.02
C LEU A 132 -15.16 -9.32 -5.53
N ALA A 133 -13.87 -9.65 -5.38
CA ALA A 133 -12.84 -8.66 -5.07
C ALA A 133 -12.65 -7.65 -6.22
N GLY A 134 -12.55 -8.13 -7.47
CA GLY A 134 -12.47 -7.26 -8.66
C GLY A 134 -13.67 -6.32 -8.77
N ARG A 135 -14.90 -6.85 -8.62
CA ARG A 135 -16.14 -6.03 -8.56
C ARG A 135 -16.19 -5.05 -7.39
N ALA A 136 -15.36 -5.20 -6.36
CA ALA A 136 -15.30 -4.24 -5.26
C ALA A 136 -14.54 -2.96 -5.65
N ILE A 137 -13.52 -3.09 -6.50
CA ILE A 137 -12.61 -2.01 -6.89
C ILE A 137 -12.90 -1.43 -8.29
N GLU A 138 -13.68 -2.15 -9.10
CA GLU A 138 -14.14 -1.76 -10.44
C GLU A 138 -14.65 -0.30 -10.49
N GLY A 139 -14.21 0.45 -11.51
CA GLY A 139 -14.53 1.88 -11.70
C GLY A 139 -13.95 2.83 -10.65
N SER A 140 -13.36 2.33 -9.57
CA SER A 140 -12.80 3.15 -8.48
C SER A 140 -11.28 3.13 -8.38
N TRP A 141 -10.62 2.20 -9.09
CA TRP A 141 -9.19 2.23 -9.33
C TRP A 141 -8.83 3.23 -10.44
N THR A 142 -8.96 4.52 -10.13
CA THR A 142 -7.92 5.45 -10.58
C THR A 142 -6.71 5.14 -9.70
N PRO A 143 -5.50 4.93 -10.24
CA PRO A 143 -4.31 4.77 -9.41
C PRO A 143 -4.26 5.91 -8.42
N MET A 144 -4.28 5.58 -7.12
CA MET A 144 -4.01 6.57 -6.09
C MET A 144 -2.58 7.04 -6.35
N THR A 145 -2.43 8.21 -6.96
CA THR A 145 -1.13 8.71 -7.42
C THR A 145 -0.15 8.88 -6.26
N ALA A 146 -0.68 9.03 -5.05
CA ALA A 146 0.02 9.07 -3.78
C ALA A 146 0.57 7.70 -3.34
N ASP A 147 1.78 7.73 -2.77
CA ASP A 147 2.39 6.58 -2.13
C ASP A 147 1.88 6.40 -0.69
N GLY A 148 1.43 5.20 -0.34
CA GLY A 148 1.05 4.87 1.03
C GLY A 148 0.52 3.46 1.19
N PRO A 149 0.17 3.05 2.42
CA PRO A 149 -0.35 1.71 2.70
C PRO A 149 -1.63 1.38 1.91
N THR A 150 -2.49 2.38 1.64
CA THR A 150 -3.70 2.17 0.82
C THR A 150 -3.34 1.78 -0.61
N ALA A 151 -2.36 2.46 -1.21
CA ALA A 151 -1.87 2.13 -2.54
C ALA A 151 -1.22 0.74 -2.56
N ALA A 152 -0.46 0.36 -1.53
CA ALA A 152 0.18 -0.95 -1.44
C ALA A 152 -0.85 -2.09 -1.33
N VAL A 153 -1.87 -1.94 -0.49
CA VAL A 153 -2.98 -2.89 -0.40
C VAL A 153 -3.71 -2.97 -1.75
N ALA A 154 -3.97 -1.85 -2.42
CA ALA A 154 -4.69 -1.84 -3.69
C ALA A 154 -3.89 -2.43 -4.86
N ALA A 155 -2.59 -2.17 -4.96
CA ALA A 155 -1.72 -2.82 -5.95
C ALA A 155 -1.70 -4.35 -5.76
N MET A 156 -1.66 -4.83 -4.51
CA MET A 156 -1.74 -6.26 -4.21
C MET A 156 -3.13 -6.86 -4.50
N VAL A 157 -4.22 -6.13 -4.24
CA VAL A 157 -5.58 -6.57 -4.62
C VAL A 157 -5.68 -6.69 -6.14
N GLU A 158 -5.25 -5.66 -6.88
CA GLU A 158 -5.28 -5.65 -8.35
C GLU A 158 -4.43 -6.78 -8.94
N LEU A 159 -3.24 -7.03 -8.40
CA LEU A 159 -2.37 -8.14 -8.78
C LEU A 159 -3.09 -9.49 -8.60
N GLN A 160 -3.67 -9.74 -7.42
CA GLN A 160 -4.40 -10.99 -7.16
C GLN A 160 -5.65 -11.13 -8.05
N VAL A 161 -6.39 -10.06 -8.31
CA VAL A 161 -7.55 -10.06 -9.22
C VAL A 161 -7.13 -10.36 -10.67
N ALA A 162 -6.05 -9.73 -11.15
CA ALA A 162 -5.53 -9.95 -12.50
C ALA A 162 -4.97 -11.37 -12.69
N LEU A 163 -4.29 -11.93 -11.67
CA LEU A 163 -3.87 -13.33 -11.66
C LEU A 163 -5.07 -14.29 -11.72
N ALA A 164 -6.15 -14.03 -10.97
CA ALA A 164 -7.40 -14.80 -11.05
C ALA A 164 -8.02 -14.79 -12.45
N SER A 165 -8.12 -13.60 -13.07
CA SER A 165 -8.70 -13.45 -14.42
C SER A 165 -7.74 -13.87 -15.55
N ARG A 166 -6.49 -14.25 -15.22
CA ARG A 166 -5.40 -14.56 -16.16
C ARG A 166 -5.02 -13.37 -17.06
N ASP A 167 -5.30 -12.15 -16.60
CA ASP A 167 -4.92 -10.91 -17.27
C ASP A 167 -3.45 -10.60 -16.95
N GLN A 168 -2.55 -11.08 -17.79
CA GLN A 168 -1.11 -10.95 -17.56
C GLN A 168 -0.64 -9.49 -17.64
N ALA A 169 -1.23 -8.66 -18.50
CA ALA A 169 -0.83 -7.27 -18.65
C ALA A 169 -1.17 -6.44 -17.40
N ARG A 170 -2.39 -6.58 -16.86
CA ARG A 170 -2.74 -5.97 -15.57
C ARG A 170 -1.92 -6.53 -14.42
N ALA A 171 -1.67 -7.84 -14.40
CA ALA A 171 -0.86 -8.47 -13.36
C ALA A 171 0.59 -7.93 -13.37
N VAL A 172 1.19 -7.70 -14.55
CA VAL A 172 2.51 -7.05 -14.67
C VAL A 172 2.49 -5.64 -14.12
N ALA A 173 1.56 -4.78 -14.56
CA ALA A 173 1.46 -3.41 -14.07
C ALA A 173 1.28 -3.34 -12.54
N ALA A 174 0.40 -4.19 -11.99
CA ALA A 174 0.12 -4.26 -10.56
C ALA A 174 1.30 -4.84 -9.74
N HIS A 175 2.03 -5.82 -10.29
CA HIS A 175 3.23 -6.38 -9.67
C HIS A 175 4.34 -5.33 -9.54
N PHE A 176 4.64 -4.59 -10.62
CA PHE A 176 5.65 -3.55 -10.58
C PHE A 176 5.26 -2.38 -9.65
N GLU A 177 3.98 -2.01 -9.58
CA GLU A 177 3.49 -1.02 -8.61
C GLU A 177 3.63 -1.51 -7.16
N ALA A 178 3.28 -2.78 -6.89
CA ALA A 178 3.46 -3.38 -5.56
C ALA A 178 4.95 -3.43 -5.14
N LEU A 179 5.86 -3.77 -6.06
CA LEU A 179 7.31 -3.72 -5.81
C LEU A 179 7.79 -2.31 -5.51
N ARG A 180 7.37 -1.32 -6.31
CA ARG A 180 7.70 0.11 -6.13
C ARG A 180 7.28 0.63 -4.75
N LEU A 181 6.09 0.23 -4.29
CA LEU A 181 5.55 0.61 -2.99
C LEU A 181 6.26 -0.13 -1.84
N ARG A 182 6.54 -1.43 -1.99
CA ARG A 182 7.30 -2.23 -1.00
C ARG A 182 8.72 -1.70 -0.81
N ARG A 183 9.41 -1.31 -1.89
CA ARG A 183 10.72 -0.65 -1.85
C ARG A 183 10.70 0.72 -1.15
N ARG A 184 9.55 1.39 -1.13
CA ARG A 184 9.30 2.62 -0.35
C ARG A 184 8.85 2.37 1.10
N GLY A 185 8.85 1.11 1.55
CA GLY A 185 8.46 0.72 2.91
C GLY A 185 6.95 0.58 3.11
N PHE A 186 6.14 0.59 2.04
CA PHE A 186 4.70 0.33 2.11
C PHE A 186 4.42 -1.13 1.75
N ASP A 187 4.11 -1.94 2.76
CA ASP A 187 3.80 -3.36 2.59
C ASP A 187 2.31 -3.64 2.89
N ALA A 188 1.79 -4.72 2.31
CA ALA A 188 0.44 -5.23 2.51
C ALA A 188 0.51 -6.71 2.97
N PRO A 189 1.03 -6.99 4.19
CA PRO A 189 1.38 -8.35 4.64
C PRO A 189 0.20 -9.33 4.70
N SER A 190 -1.04 -8.84 4.77
CA SER A 190 -2.25 -9.69 4.68
C SER A 190 -2.54 -10.22 3.25
N LEU A 191 -1.84 -9.72 2.23
CA LEU A 191 -2.06 -10.02 0.81
C LEU A 191 -0.79 -10.53 0.09
N VAL A 192 0.32 -10.74 0.80
CA VAL A 192 1.52 -11.37 0.22
C VAL A 192 1.32 -12.87 -0.07
N GLU A 193 0.24 -13.45 0.44
CA GLU A 193 -0.16 -14.83 0.20
C GLU A 193 -1.40 -14.93 -0.69
N TRP A 194 -1.33 -15.81 -1.69
CA TRP A 194 -2.40 -16.21 -2.61
C TRP A 194 -3.01 -17.53 -2.16
N LEU A 195 -4.34 -17.64 -2.21
CA LEU A 195 -5.08 -18.84 -1.83
C LEU A 195 -5.43 -19.68 -3.07
N GLU A 196 -4.68 -20.77 -3.29
CA GLU A 196 -5.03 -21.76 -4.33
C GLU A 196 -5.93 -22.86 -3.76
N PRO A 197 -7.03 -23.24 -4.45
CA PRO A 197 -7.74 -24.46 -4.12
C PRO A 197 -6.88 -25.69 -4.45
N ALA A 198 -6.58 -26.49 -3.44
CA ALA A 198 -5.83 -27.74 -3.57
C ALA A 198 -6.75 -28.90 -3.99
N PRO A 199 -6.20 -29.99 -4.58
CA PRO A 199 -7.00 -31.13 -5.05
C PRO A 199 -7.85 -31.84 -3.98
N ASN A 200 -7.52 -31.66 -2.69
CA ASN A 200 -8.26 -32.19 -1.55
C ASN A 200 -9.38 -31.26 -1.04
N GLY A 201 -9.65 -30.15 -1.71
CA GLY A 201 -10.65 -29.14 -1.30
C GLY A 201 -10.19 -28.17 -0.21
N ALA A 202 -8.95 -28.29 0.29
CA ALA A 202 -8.34 -27.28 1.15
C ALA A 202 -7.83 -26.08 0.32
N PHE A 203 -7.48 -24.98 0.98
CA PHE A 203 -6.73 -23.89 0.36
C PHE A 203 -5.27 -23.92 0.78
N VAL A 204 -4.36 -23.82 -0.19
CA VAL A 204 -2.91 -23.68 0.04
C VAL A 204 -2.52 -22.23 -0.17
N ARG A 205 -1.76 -21.69 0.79
CA ARG A 205 -1.17 -20.36 0.67
C ARG A 205 0.14 -20.43 -0.10
N ARG A 206 0.32 -19.54 -1.07
CA ARG A 206 1.57 -19.38 -1.82
C ARG A 206 2.01 -17.91 -1.81
N PRO A 207 3.31 -17.61 -1.70
CA PRO A 207 3.79 -16.24 -1.84
C PRO A 207 3.47 -15.68 -3.23
N VAL A 208 2.77 -14.54 -3.27
CA VAL A 208 2.52 -13.75 -4.49
C VAL A 208 3.81 -13.09 -4.96
N VAL A 209 4.60 -12.60 -4.02
CA VAL A 209 5.94 -12.04 -4.26
C VAL A 209 6.91 -12.87 -3.45
N ASP A 210 7.96 -13.35 -4.08
CA ASP A 210 9.04 -14.08 -3.43
C ASP A 210 9.74 -13.15 -2.39
N SER A 211 10.29 -13.76 -1.34
CA SER A 211 11.05 -13.05 -0.30
C SER A 211 12.54 -12.97 -0.61
N SER A 212 13.03 -13.88 -1.47
CA SER A 212 14.42 -13.99 -1.92
C SER A 212 14.66 -13.36 -3.29
N THR A 213 13.64 -13.33 -4.15
CA THR A 213 13.67 -12.63 -5.45
C THR A 213 12.55 -11.58 -5.50
N PRO A 214 12.70 -10.47 -6.24
CA PRO A 214 11.62 -9.51 -6.43
C PRO A 214 10.54 -10.01 -7.40
N LEU A 215 10.56 -11.29 -7.81
CA LEU A 215 9.66 -11.83 -8.82
C LEU A 215 8.34 -12.31 -8.21
N CYS A 216 7.29 -12.33 -9.02
CA CYS A 216 6.03 -13.00 -8.72
C CYS A 216 6.05 -14.41 -9.34
N PRO A 217 6.12 -15.50 -8.54
CA PRO A 217 6.18 -16.87 -9.08
C PRO A 217 4.94 -17.28 -9.91
N LEU A 218 3.82 -16.58 -9.71
CA LEU A 218 2.56 -16.78 -10.42
C LEU A 218 2.47 -15.97 -11.73
N LEU A 219 3.46 -15.13 -12.01
CA LEU A 219 3.54 -14.24 -13.17
C LEU A 219 4.86 -14.49 -13.93
N PRO A 220 4.99 -15.63 -14.63
CA PRO A 220 6.18 -15.90 -15.42
C PRO A 220 6.34 -14.86 -16.53
N PRO A 221 7.57 -14.46 -16.91
CA PRO A 221 7.82 -13.56 -18.03
C PRO A 221 7.68 -14.30 -19.38
N PHE A 222 6.54 -14.98 -19.58
CA PHE A 222 6.25 -15.77 -20.77
C PHE A 222 4.83 -15.49 -21.26
N ALA A 223 4.72 -14.96 -22.47
CA ALA A 223 3.45 -14.74 -23.14
C ALA A 223 3.01 -15.97 -23.94
N ARG A 224 1.72 -16.33 -23.84
CA ARG A 224 1.13 -17.49 -24.53
C ARG A 224 0.72 -17.20 -25.98
N SER A 225 0.68 -15.94 -26.37
CA SER A 225 0.35 -15.46 -27.71
C SER A 225 1.09 -14.15 -28.00
N ASP A 226 1.23 -13.79 -29.29
CA ASP A 226 1.81 -12.50 -29.69
C ASP A 226 1.01 -11.31 -29.16
N GLU A 227 -0.33 -11.42 -29.11
CA GLU A 227 -1.23 -10.42 -28.52
C GLU A 227 -0.92 -10.18 -27.05
N GLN A 228 -0.87 -11.25 -26.24
CA GLN A 228 -0.49 -11.17 -24.83
C GLN A 228 0.93 -10.63 -24.65
N ARG A 229 1.87 -10.96 -25.54
CA ARG A 229 3.23 -10.39 -25.51
C ARG A 229 3.18 -8.88 -25.71
N ILE A 230 2.44 -8.41 -26.72
CA ILE A 230 2.28 -6.98 -27.02
C ILE A 230 1.65 -6.24 -25.83
N GLU A 231 0.60 -6.80 -25.22
CA GLU A 231 -0.06 -6.21 -24.04
C GLU A 231 0.86 -6.15 -22.82
N MET A 232 1.61 -7.23 -22.52
CA MET A 232 2.58 -7.25 -21.42
C MET A 232 3.73 -6.25 -21.64
N LEU A 233 4.26 -6.17 -22.86
CA LEU A 233 5.29 -5.18 -23.20
C LEU A 233 4.74 -3.76 -23.12
N ALA A 234 3.51 -3.51 -23.60
CA ALA A 234 2.86 -2.22 -23.46
C ALA A 234 2.66 -1.83 -21.98
N ALA A 235 2.26 -2.76 -21.11
CA ALA A 235 2.15 -2.52 -19.67
C ALA A 235 3.50 -2.14 -19.04
N LEU A 236 4.59 -2.79 -19.45
CA LEU A 236 5.96 -2.48 -19.01
C LEU A 236 6.45 -1.12 -19.54
N ASP A 237 6.14 -0.78 -20.78
CA ASP A 237 6.58 0.47 -21.42
C ASP A 237 5.82 1.70 -20.89
N HIS A 238 4.58 1.53 -20.44
CA HIS A 238 3.79 2.59 -19.79
C HIS A 238 4.01 2.70 -18.27
N PHE A 239 4.77 1.77 -17.65
CA PHE A 239 4.99 1.79 -16.21
C PHE A 239 6.01 2.87 -15.79
N ASP A 240 5.56 3.85 -15.00
CA ASP A 240 6.39 4.91 -14.44
C ASP A 240 7.16 4.42 -13.20
N VAL A 241 8.45 4.16 -13.37
CA VAL A 241 9.39 3.77 -12.31
C VAL A 241 9.67 4.88 -11.28
N ARG A 242 9.23 6.13 -11.52
CA ARG A 242 9.38 7.30 -10.62
C ARG A 242 10.81 7.54 -10.14
N GLY A 243 11.79 7.23 -11.00
CA GLY A 243 13.23 7.39 -10.73
C GLY A 243 13.88 6.26 -9.92
N ASP A 244 13.20 5.15 -9.67
CA ASP A 244 13.79 3.96 -9.04
C ASP A 244 14.59 3.13 -10.06
N ALA A 245 15.91 3.33 -10.09
CA ALA A 245 16.79 2.73 -11.09
C ALA A 245 16.84 1.19 -11.02
N GLU A 246 16.84 0.60 -9.82
CA GLU A 246 16.86 -0.87 -9.69
C GLU A 246 15.53 -1.50 -10.12
N LEU A 247 14.41 -0.77 -9.93
CA LEU A 247 13.12 -1.19 -10.46
C LEU A 247 13.06 -1.09 -11.99
N ASP A 248 13.72 -0.09 -12.58
CA ASP A 248 13.84 0.03 -14.04
C ASP A 248 14.73 -1.07 -14.64
N GLU A 249 15.87 -1.40 -14.01
CA GLU A 249 16.69 -2.55 -14.38
C GLU A 249 15.87 -3.86 -14.35
N LEU A 250 15.07 -4.07 -13.30
CA LEU A 250 14.17 -5.23 -13.21
C LEU A 250 13.08 -5.21 -14.29
N ARG A 251 12.50 -4.05 -14.59
CA ARG A 251 11.48 -3.86 -15.63
C ARG A 251 12.03 -4.18 -17.02
N LEU A 252 13.25 -3.71 -17.32
CA LEU A 252 13.97 -4.01 -18.56
C LEU A 252 14.35 -5.49 -18.67
N ALA A 253 14.83 -6.10 -17.59
CA ALA A 253 15.13 -7.53 -17.55
C ALA A 253 13.86 -8.39 -17.76
N PHE A 254 12.73 -8.02 -17.15
CA PHE A 254 11.45 -8.69 -17.36
C PHE A 254 10.96 -8.51 -18.81
N ALA A 255 11.09 -7.31 -19.39
CA ALA A 255 10.74 -7.06 -20.80
C ALA A 255 11.60 -7.88 -21.78
N ALA A 256 12.90 -8.03 -21.53
CA ALA A 256 13.80 -8.87 -22.33
C ALA A 256 13.53 -10.38 -22.16
N ALA A 257 13.01 -10.81 -21.01
CA ALA A 257 12.55 -12.18 -20.81
C ALA A 257 11.23 -12.47 -21.54
N VAL A 258 10.30 -11.50 -21.57
CA VAL A 258 9.04 -11.58 -22.34
C VAL A 258 9.28 -11.55 -23.86
N ASP A 259 10.29 -10.79 -24.31
CA ASP A 259 10.68 -10.70 -25.71
C ASP A 259 12.22 -10.69 -25.86
N PRO A 260 12.84 -11.86 -26.15
CA PRO A 260 14.28 -11.97 -26.33
C PRO A 260 14.88 -11.18 -27.50
N THR A 261 14.04 -10.55 -28.34
CA THR A 261 14.54 -9.62 -29.38
C THR A 261 14.82 -8.23 -28.83
N ARG A 262 14.28 -7.87 -27.65
CA ARG A 262 14.71 -6.69 -26.91
C ARG A 262 16.10 -6.93 -26.33
N ALA A 263 16.99 -5.95 -26.50
CA ALA A 263 18.31 -6.01 -25.90
C ALA A 263 18.18 -6.13 -24.37
N ALA A 264 18.74 -7.19 -23.79
CA ALA A 264 18.85 -7.31 -22.35
C ALA A 264 19.73 -6.17 -21.81
N PRO A 265 19.41 -5.55 -20.66
CA PRO A 265 20.32 -4.63 -20.00
C PRO A 265 21.64 -5.35 -19.67
N GLU A 266 22.76 -4.63 -19.67
CA GLU A 266 24.01 -5.16 -19.12
C GLU A 266 23.74 -5.66 -17.69
N ALA A 267 24.20 -6.87 -17.36
CA ALA A 267 23.89 -7.50 -16.09
C ALA A 267 24.24 -6.58 -14.91
N PRO A 268 23.35 -6.42 -13.91
CA PRO A 268 23.48 -5.39 -12.89
C PRO A 268 24.77 -5.55 -12.10
N ARG A 269 25.66 -4.55 -12.22
CA ARG A 269 27.02 -4.56 -11.63
C ARG A 269 27.02 -4.59 -10.09
N SER A 270 25.86 -4.42 -9.46
CA SER A 270 25.62 -4.55 -8.02
C SER A 270 25.76 -5.99 -7.53
N ALA A 271 25.31 -6.99 -8.32
CA ALA A 271 25.37 -8.40 -7.94
C ALA A 271 26.83 -8.90 -7.76
N ALA A 272 27.78 -8.33 -8.48
CA ALA A 272 29.20 -8.68 -8.41
C ALA A 272 29.90 -8.20 -7.12
N ARG A 273 29.30 -7.30 -6.32
CA ARG A 273 29.95 -6.74 -5.11
C ARG A 273 29.59 -7.45 -3.80
N GLY A 274 28.68 -8.43 -3.84
CA GLY A 274 28.25 -9.17 -2.65
C GLY A 274 29.13 -10.37 -2.27
N ALA A 275 29.97 -10.86 -3.18
CA ALA A 275 30.73 -12.10 -3.02
C ALA A 275 32.17 -11.92 -2.49
N ASP A 276 32.67 -10.69 -2.40
CA ASP A 276 34.08 -10.37 -2.15
C ASP A 276 34.31 -9.74 -0.75
N ARG A 277 33.59 -10.24 0.26
CA ARG A 277 33.72 -9.83 1.67
C ARG A 277 33.52 -11.00 2.63
N GLY A 278 34.55 -11.84 2.76
CA GLY A 278 34.52 -12.86 3.81
C GLY A 278 35.56 -13.96 3.73
N GLU A 279 36.85 -13.66 3.59
CA GLU A 279 37.92 -14.64 3.85
C GLU A 279 39.31 -14.00 4.14
N GLU A 280 39.38 -12.93 4.93
CA GLU A 280 40.68 -12.34 5.35
C GLU A 280 40.67 -11.73 6.77
N GLN A 281 40.45 -12.60 7.77
CA GLN A 281 40.67 -12.48 9.23
C GLN A 281 40.33 -13.86 9.82
N ASP A 282 41.16 -14.59 10.58
CA ASP A 282 42.31 -14.19 11.40
C ASP A 282 43.55 -15.08 11.20
N SER A 283 44.74 -14.49 11.29
CA SER A 283 46.01 -15.18 11.58
C SER A 283 47.08 -14.18 12.03
N GLN A 284 46.97 -13.71 13.28
CA GLN A 284 48.04 -13.06 14.05
C GLN A 284 47.76 -13.14 15.55
#